data_AF-A0A831KHU6-F1
#
_entry.id   AF-A0A831KHU6-F1
#
_cell.length_a   1.000
_cell.length_b   1.000
_cell.length_c   1.000
_cell.angle_alpha   90.00
_cell.angle_beta   90.00
_cell.angle_gamma   90.00
#
_symmetry.space_group_name_H-M   'P 1'
#
loop_
_entity.id
_entity.type
_entity.pdbx_description
1 polymer ?
#
loop_
_entity_poly.entity_id
_entity_poly.type
_entity_poly.pdbx_seq_one_letter_code
_entity_poly.pdbx_strand_id
1 'polypeptide(L)'
;DQNPLGSAAGFGSSFPIDRSYTTKLLGFNTLKYNSLASQLSRGKLEKTMAFALASISGTLSKLASDMILYLSPNFNFIGFPKELTTGSSIMPHKQNPDVLELLRAKSNKIQALPNEVILMVNNLTSGYHRDFQLLKGSIMDATDQVKENITVFDFMLDKILVNKNILDDKEIYKYLYSVESVNKLVKAGMSFRAAYKVVGQQVLDRDYNPGKALPHSHEGSTGNLCNDKIREKFDRFYHGSPLKFKE
;
A
#
# COMPACT_ATOMS: atom_id res chain seq x y z
N ASP A 1 16.33 -7.36 16.59
CA ASP A 1 17.76 -7.40 16.31
C ASP A 1 18.51 -8.07 17.47
N GLN A 2 18.72 -9.39 17.42
CA GLN A 2 19.31 -10.18 18.52
C GLN A 2 20.23 -11.28 17.97
N ASN A 3 21.47 -11.39 18.48
CA ASN A 3 22.46 -12.38 18.02
C ASN A 3 22.15 -13.80 18.52
N PRO A 4 21.83 -14.77 17.64
CA PRO A 4 21.62 -16.17 18.04
C PRO A 4 22.92 -16.99 18.08
N LEU A 5 24.05 -16.46 17.59
CA LEU A 5 25.30 -17.20 17.51
C LEU A 5 25.72 -17.71 18.89
N GLY A 6 26.13 -18.98 18.92
CA GLY A 6 26.46 -19.69 20.15
C GLY A 6 25.32 -20.48 20.77
N SER A 7 24.09 -20.42 20.24
CA SER A 7 23.00 -21.30 20.70
C SER A 7 23.14 -22.76 20.27
N ALA A 8 24.02 -23.05 19.29
CA ALA A 8 24.21 -24.36 18.68
C ALA A 8 22.87 -25.04 18.31
N ALA A 9 22.71 -26.33 18.62
CA ALA A 9 21.47 -27.08 18.41
C ALA A 9 20.30 -26.68 19.35
N GLY A 10 20.48 -25.67 20.21
CA GLY A 10 19.50 -25.21 21.20
C GLY A 10 19.98 -25.29 22.65
N PHE A 11 21.14 -25.90 22.89
CA PHE A 11 21.70 -26.11 24.23
C PHE A 11 22.90 -25.20 24.56
N GLY A 12 23.33 -24.36 23.61
CA GLY A 12 24.58 -23.61 23.74
C GLY A 12 25.77 -24.34 23.15
N SER A 13 26.87 -23.62 22.92
CA SER A 13 28.15 -24.20 22.49
C SER A 13 28.92 -24.75 23.70
N SER A 14 29.58 -25.90 23.52
CA SER A 14 30.52 -26.44 24.52
C SER A 14 31.88 -25.73 24.50
N PHE A 15 32.13 -24.86 23.51
CA PHE A 15 33.34 -24.04 23.46
C PHE A 15 33.13 -22.74 24.24
N PRO A 16 34.18 -22.20 24.89
CA PRO A 16 34.11 -20.95 25.66
C PRO A 16 34.09 -19.72 24.75
N ILE A 17 33.05 -19.60 23.92
CA ILE A 17 32.87 -18.48 23.00
C ILE A 17 32.39 -17.23 23.74
N ASP A 18 33.03 -16.09 23.46
CA ASP A 18 32.51 -14.79 23.92
C ASP A 18 31.37 -14.33 23.01
N ARG A 19 30.14 -14.60 23.46
CA ARG A 19 28.93 -14.21 22.74
C ARG A 19 28.73 -12.69 22.73
N SER A 20 29.18 -11.96 23.75
CA SER A 20 29.10 -10.50 23.79
C SER A 20 30.02 -9.89 22.74
N TYR A 21 31.24 -10.42 22.62
CA TYR A 21 32.19 -10.02 21.59
C TYR A 21 31.66 -10.27 20.17
N THR A 22 31.13 -11.48 19.90
CA THR A 22 30.54 -11.78 18.58
C THR A 22 29.28 -10.96 18.28
N THR A 23 28.48 -10.60 19.28
CA THR A 23 27.32 -9.71 19.13
C THR A 23 27.75 -8.34 18.62
N LYS A 24 28.81 -7.77 19.22
CA LYS A 24 29.40 -6.50 18.77
C LYS A 24 29.98 -6.62 17.36
N LEU A 25 30.73 -7.69 17.06
CA LEU A 25 31.36 -7.89 15.75
C LEU A 25 30.33 -8.04 14.61
N LEU A 26 29.24 -8.75 14.86
CA LEU A 26 28.18 -8.97 13.87
C LEU A 26 27.20 -7.79 13.76
N GLY A 27 27.35 -6.76 14.61
CA GLY A 27 26.53 -5.55 14.57
C GLY A 27 25.11 -5.73 15.13
N PHE A 28 24.85 -6.77 15.91
CA PHE A 28 23.57 -6.95 16.60
C PHE A 28 23.48 -6.02 17.81
N ASN A 29 22.30 -5.47 18.09
CA ASN A 29 22.07 -4.61 19.26
C ASN A 29 22.20 -5.37 20.60
N THR A 30 21.83 -6.66 20.64
CA THR A 30 21.89 -7.45 21.87
C THR A 30 21.97 -8.95 21.61
N LEU A 31 22.17 -9.73 22.67
CA LEU A 31 22.19 -11.19 22.65
C LEU A 31 20.78 -11.77 22.58
N LYS A 32 20.64 -12.90 21.89
CA LYS A 32 19.56 -13.84 22.19
C LYS A 32 19.98 -14.67 23.41
N TYR A 33 19.66 -14.18 24.61
CA TYR A 33 20.21 -14.70 25.86
C TYR A 33 20.02 -16.22 26.03
N ASN A 34 18.81 -16.72 25.81
CA ASN A 34 18.48 -18.13 26.00
C ASN A 34 18.61 -18.92 24.68
N SER A 35 19.37 -20.02 24.69
CA SER A 35 19.64 -20.86 23.51
C SER A 35 18.40 -21.59 22.98
N LEU A 36 17.48 -22.01 23.86
CA LEU A 36 16.18 -22.58 23.47
C LEU A 36 15.31 -21.51 22.83
N ALA A 37 15.32 -20.29 23.37
CA ALA A 37 14.58 -19.17 22.79
C ALA A 37 15.04 -18.82 21.37
N SER A 38 16.31 -19.08 21.01
CA SER A 38 16.77 -18.99 19.62
C SER A 38 16.03 -19.98 18.71
N GLN A 39 15.90 -21.25 19.12
CA GLN A 39 15.19 -22.26 18.32
C GLN A 39 13.69 -21.98 18.26
N LEU A 40 13.06 -21.63 19.39
CA LEU A 40 11.65 -21.27 19.48
C LEU A 40 11.28 -19.97 18.74
N SER A 41 12.26 -19.23 18.22
CA SER A 41 12.02 -18.02 17.44
C SER A 41 12.03 -18.24 15.93
N ARG A 42 12.42 -19.43 15.45
CA ARG A 42 12.37 -19.77 14.02
C ARG A 42 10.93 -19.69 13.52
N GLY A 43 10.73 -19.13 12.33
CA GLY A 43 9.42 -18.90 11.76
C GLY A 43 8.72 -17.63 12.26
N LYS A 44 9.12 -17.05 13.40
CA LYS A 44 8.50 -15.81 13.90
C LYS A 44 8.86 -14.61 13.03
N LEU A 45 10.14 -14.49 12.66
CA LEU A 45 10.61 -13.40 11.80
C LEU A 45 9.97 -13.51 10.41
N GLU A 46 9.98 -14.70 9.83
CA GLU A 46 9.40 -14.99 8.52
C GLU A 46 7.89 -14.70 8.52
N LYS A 47 7.17 -15.08 9.57
CA LYS A 47 5.76 -14.73 9.74
C LYS A 47 5.55 -13.21 9.79
N THR A 48 6.33 -12.48 10.59
CA THR A 48 6.23 -11.01 10.65
C THR A 48 6.54 -10.37 9.30
N MET A 49 7.57 -10.85 8.60
CA MET A 49 7.93 -10.39 7.25
C MET A 49 6.79 -10.67 6.26
N ALA A 50 6.18 -11.85 6.30
CA ALA A 50 5.05 -12.20 5.44
C ALA A 50 3.88 -11.23 5.62
N PHE A 51 3.51 -10.87 6.86
CA PHE A 51 2.47 -9.88 7.11
C PHE A 51 2.84 -8.48 6.58
N ALA A 52 4.09 -8.06 6.73
CA ALA A 52 4.55 -6.77 6.21
C ALA A 52 4.48 -6.73 4.67
N LEU A 53 4.97 -7.78 3.99
CA LEU A 53 4.91 -7.91 2.54
C LEU A 53 3.47 -7.96 2.02
N ALA A 54 2.59 -8.69 2.71
CA ALA A 54 1.17 -8.73 2.41
C ALA A 54 0.50 -7.36 2.55
N SER A 55 0.84 -6.58 3.58
CA SER A 55 0.28 -5.24 3.78
C SER A 55 0.67 -4.27 2.66
N ILE A 56 1.94 -4.27 2.24
CA ILE A 56 2.41 -3.47 1.10
C ILE A 56 1.67 -3.90 -0.18
N SER A 57 1.59 -5.20 -0.43
CA SER A 57 0.92 -5.76 -1.60
C SER A 57 -0.58 -5.46 -1.63
N GLY A 58 -1.25 -5.46 -0.47
CA GLY A 58 -2.66 -5.06 -0.37
C GLY A 58 -2.88 -3.61 -0.81
N THR A 59 -1.96 -2.72 -0.44
CA THR A 59 -1.99 -1.32 -0.89
C THR A 59 -1.84 -1.20 -2.41
N LEU A 60 -0.85 -1.89 -2.99
CA LEU A 60 -0.62 -1.90 -4.44
C LEU A 60 -1.80 -2.50 -5.22
N SER A 61 -2.38 -3.60 -4.72
CA SER A 61 -3.54 -4.25 -5.34
C SER A 61 -4.77 -3.34 -5.39
N LYS A 62 -5.03 -2.61 -4.29
CA LYS A 62 -6.12 -1.64 -4.22
C LYS A 62 -5.91 -0.49 -5.19
N LEU A 63 -4.71 0.12 -5.19
CA LEU A 63 -4.39 1.21 -6.11
C LEU A 63 -4.49 0.78 -7.58
N ALA A 64 -3.97 -0.39 -7.92
CA ALA A 64 -4.12 -0.92 -9.28
C ALA A 64 -5.59 -1.14 -9.66
N SER A 65 -6.44 -1.61 -8.73
CA SER A 65 -7.88 -1.76 -8.95
C SER A 65 -8.56 -0.41 -9.22
N ASP A 66 -8.25 0.62 -8.42
CA ASP A 66 -8.77 1.97 -8.62
C ASP A 66 -8.31 2.54 -9.96
N MET A 67 -7.04 2.38 -10.32
CA MET A 67 -6.49 2.86 -11.60
C MET A 67 -7.11 2.14 -12.81
N ILE A 68 -7.37 0.83 -12.72
CA ILE A 68 -8.10 0.09 -13.77
C ILE A 68 -9.51 0.66 -13.93
N LEU A 69 -10.21 0.93 -12.82
CA LEU A 69 -11.54 1.53 -12.85
C LEU A 69 -11.50 2.93 -13.46
N TYR A 70 -10.55 3.76 -13.06
CA TYR A 70 -10.38 5.14 -13.51
C TYR A 70 -9.99 5.27 -14.98
N LEU A 71 -9.27 4.29 -15.52
CA LEU A 71 -8.93 4.20 -16.94
C LEU A 71 -10.12 3.76 -17.82
N SER A 72 -11.13 3.11 -17.22
CA SER A 72 -12.31 2.65 -17.97
C SER A 72 -12.96 3.80 -18.74
N PRO A 73 -13.43 3.58 -19.99
CA PRO A 73 -14.09 4.62 -20.78
C PRO A 73 -15.29 5.28 -20.08
N ASN A 74 -15.96 4.55 -19.17
CA ASN A 74 -17.08 5.08 -18.39
C ASN A 74 -16.67 6.13 -17.35
N PHE A 75 -15.41 6.09 -16.90
CA PHE A 75 -14.86 7.02 -15.90
C PHE A 75 -13.91 8.01 -16.56
N ASN A 76 -12.90 7.53 -17.30
CA ASN A 76 -11.97 8.35 -18.06
C ASN A 76 -11.29 9.44 -17.20
N PHE A 77 -10.95 9.10 -15.95
CA PHE A 77 -10.28 10.04 -15.01
C PHE A 77 -8.79 10.11 -15.29
N ILE A 78 -8.21 8.98 -15.70
CA ILE A 78 -6.80 8.86 -16.01
C ILE A 78 -6.61 8.12 -17.34
N GLY A 79 -5.44 8.31 -17.93
CA GLY A 79 -4.94 7.64 -19.11
C GLY A 79 -3.48 7.25 -18.96
N PHE A 80 -2.97 6.45 -19.89
CA PHE A 80 -1.55 6.13 -20.01
C PHE A 80 -1.08 6.26 -21.47
N PRO A 81 0.20 6.55 -21.70
CA PRO A 81 0.81 6.41 -23.02
C PRO A 81 0.57 5.02 -23.62
N LYS A 82 0.51 4.94 -24.95
CA LYS A 82 0.17 3.70 -25.65
C LYS A 82 1.14 2.57 -25.31
N GLU A 83 2.39 2.89 -25.05
CA GLU A 83 3.47 1.94 -24.75
C GLU A 83 3.28 1.24 -23.39
N LEU A 84 2.44 1.79 -22.51
CA LEU A 84 2.12 1.22 -21.19
C LEU A 84 0.77 0.49 -21.15
N THR A 85 0.12 0.39 -22.30
CA THR A 85 -1.13 -0.34 -22.49
C THR A 85 -0.96 -1.32 -23.64
N THR A 86 -1.78 -2.36 -23.70
CA THR A 86 -1.81 -3.22 -24.88
C THR A 86 -3.04 -2.94 -25.73
N GLY A 87 -2.93 -3.17 -27.04
CA GLY A 87 -4.04 -3.06 -27.96
C GLY A 87 -4.83 -4.36 -28.08
N SER A 88 -6.01 -4.29 -28.68
CA SER A 88 -6.69 -5.47 -29.22
C SER A 88 -6.38 -5.63 -30.71
N SER A 89 -6.18 -6.85 -31.18
CA SER A 89 -6.04 -7.17 -32.61
C SER A 89 -7.31 -6.91 -33.42
N ILE A 90 -8.49 -6.88 -32.77
CA ILE A 90 -9.80 -6.69 -33.40
C ILE A 90 -10.32 -5.27 -33.17
N MET A 91 -10.09 -4.71 -31.99
CA MET A 91 -10.60 -3.38 -31.61
C MET A 91 -9.45 -2.36 -31.57
N PRO A 92 -9.25 -1.57 -32.65
CA PRO A 92 -8.10 -0.69 -32.79
C PRO A 92 -8.05 0.48 -31.79
N HIS A 93 -9.17 0.81 -31.15
CA HIS A 93 -9.27 1.85 -30.13
C HIS A 93 -9.12 1.30 -28.70
N LYS A 94 -9.12 -0.03 -28.51
CA LYS A 94 -9.12 -0.63 -27.18
C LYS A 94 -7.71 -0.65 -26.60
N GLN A 95 -7.55 -0.04 -25.43
CA GLN A 95 -6.33 -0.08 -24.63
C GLN A 95 -6.59 -0.87 -23.35
N ASN A 96 -5.80 -1.92 -23.10
CA ASN A 96 -5.93 -2.75 -21.91
C ASN A 96 -4.87 -2.36 -20.85
N PRO A 97 -5.25 -2.20 -19.58
CA PRO A 97 -4.33 -1.92 -18.47
C PRO A 97 -3.59 -3.16 -17.95
N ASP A 98 -3.04 -4.00 -18.84
CA ASP A 98 -2.49 -5.32 -18.48
C ASP A 98 -1.44 -5.25 -17.36
N VAL A 99 -0.60 -4.20 -17.37
CA VAL A 99 0.41 -3.98 -16.32
C VAL A 99 -0.24 -3.87 -14.94
N LEU A 100 -1.33 -3.11 -14.83
CA LEU A 100 -2.08 -2.93 -13.57
C LEU A 100 -2.83 -4.21 -13.20
N GLU A 101 -3.38 -4.93 -14.18
CA GLU A 101 -4.07 -6.21 -13.95
C GLU A 101 -3.12 -7.27 -13.39
N LEU A 102 -1.93 -7.40 -13.98
CA LEU A 102 -0.87 -8.29 -13.51
C LEU A 102 -0.34 -7.85 -12.13
N LEU A 103 -0.15 -6.56 -11.91
CA LEU A 103 0.29 -6.04 -10.62
C LEU A 103 -0.72 -6.37 -9.51
N ARG A 104 -2.02 -6.21 -9.79
CA ARG A 104 -3.10 -6.61 -8.88
C ARG A 104 -3.06 -8.11 -8.58
N ALA A 105 -2.96 -8.95 -9.60
CA ALA A 105 -2.93 -10.40 -9.44
C ALA A 105 -1.70 -10.88 -8.66
N LYS A 106 -0.50 -10.40 -9.02
CA LYS A 106 0.75 -10.71 -8.32
C LYS A 106 0.73 -10.26 -6.86
N SER A 107 0.17 -9.08 -6.60
CA SER A 107 0.02 -8.56 -5.23
C SER A 107 -0.95 -9.40 -4.40
N ASN A 108 -2.04 -9.92 -5.00
CA ASN A 108 -2.95 -10.84 -4.32
C ASN A 108 -2.28 -12.17 -3.97
N LYS A 109 -1.36 -12.67 -4.81
CA LYS A 109 -0.57 -13.88 -4.48
C LYS A 109 0.28 -13.67 -3.22
N ILE A 110 0.96 -12.52 -3.09
CA ILE A 110 1.78 -12.20 -1.91
C ILE A 110 0.92 -12.04 -0.65
N GLN A 111 -0.32 -11.55 -0.78
CA GLN A 111 -1.24 -11.46 0.36
C GLN A 111 -1.63 -12.81 0.97
N ALA A 112 -1.46 -13.92 0.24
CA ALA A 112 -1.69 -15.28 0.77
C ALA A 112 -0.50 -15.81 1.59
N LEU A 113 0.69 -15.21 1.45
CA LEU A 113 1.94 -15.66 2.09
C LEU A 113 1.86 -15.79 3.62
N PRO A 114 1.18 -14.88 4.38
CA PRO A 114 1.04 -15.06 5.82
C PRO A 114 0.37 -16.38 6.19
N ASN A 115 -0.64 -16.80 5.42
CA ASN A 115 -1.33 -18.06 5.66
C ASN A 115 -0.44 -19.25 5.33
N GLU A 116 0.30 -19.19 4.21
CA GLU A 116 1.29 -20.22 3.84
C GLU A 116 2.33 -20.42 4.95
N VAL A 117 2.91 -19.33 5.46
CA VAL A 117 3.88 -19.36 6.56
C VAL A 117 3.26 -19.90 7.85
N ILE A 118 2.02 -19.51 8.18
CA ILE A 118 1.32 -20.03 9.36
C ILE A 118 1.17 -21.55 9.26
N LEU A 119 0.73 -22.07 8.12
CA LEU A 119 0.50 -23.50 7.93
C LEU A 119 1.80 -24.33 7.96
N MET A 120 2.94 -23.73 7.57
CA MET A 120 4.25 -24.38 7.68
C MET A 120 4.77 -24.51 9.13
N VAL A 121 4.30 -23.67 10.06
CA VAL A 121 4.91 -23.57 11.40
C VAL A 121 3.97 -23.84 12.57
N ASN A 122 2.65 -23.81 12.37
CA ASN A 122 1.68 -23.78 13.47
C ASN A 122 1.63 -25.06 14.31
N ASN A 123 1.99 -26.21 13.73
CA ASN A 123 1.94 -27.53 14.37
C ASN A 123 3.34 -28.07 14.74
N LEU A 124 4.38 -27.26 14.54
CA LEU A 124 5.74 -27.63 14.90
C LEU A 124 5.94 -27.56 16.42
N THR A 125 6.50 -28.63 16.98
CA THR A 125 6.86 -28.68 18.39
C THR A 125 8.12 -27.84 18.68
N SER A 126 8.46 -27.70 19.96
CA SER A 126 9.66 -26.97 20.39
C SER A 126 10.94 -27.51 19.74
N GLY A 127 11.82 -26.61 19.29
CA GLY A 127 13.12 -26.97 18.73
C GLY A 127 13.26 -26.64 17.25
N TYR A 128 14.22 -27.30 16.60
CA TYR A 128 14.44 -27.16 15.16
C TYR A 128 13.76 -28.30 14.40
N HIS A 129 13.06 -27.94 13.33
CA HIS A 129 12.49 -28.87 12.35
C HIS A 129 13.01 -28.53 10.95
N ARG A 130 13.08 -29.52 10.07
CA ARG A 130 13.59 -29.31 8.71
C ARG A 130 12.65 -28.45 7.85
N ASP A 131 11.38 -28.42 8.21
CA ASP A 131 10.30 -27.61 7.63
C ASP A 131 10.67 -26.12 7.54
N PHE A 132 11.40 -25.60 8.54
CA PHE A 132 11.87 -24.21 8.54
C PHE A 132 12.75 -23.84 7.33
N GLN A 133 13.33 -24.82 6.63
CA GLN A 133 14.09 -24.58 5.40
C GLN A 133 13.20 -23.96 4.29
N LEU A 134 11.92 -24.32 4.21
CA LEU A 134 11.01 -23.87 3.15
C LEU A 134 10.69 -22.38 3.27
N LEU A 135 10.65 -21.84 4.49
CA LEU A 135 10.28 -20.45 4.76
C LEU A 135 11.14 -19.44 3.99
N LYS A 136 12.44 -19.73 3.86
CA LYS A 136 13.39 -18.79 3.26
C LYS A 136 13.09 -18.53 1.80
N GLY A 137 12.76 -19.57 1.04
CA GLY A 137 12.39 -19.45 -0.38
C GLY A 137 11.16 -18.56 -0.54
N SER A 138 10.07 -18.89 0.16
CA SER A 138 8.81 -18.13 0.07
C SER A 138 8.99 -16.66 0.45
N ILE A 139 9.79 -16.34 1.48
CA ILE A 139 10.04 -14.96 1.89
C ILE A 139 10.93 -14.20 0.90
N MET A 140 11.99 -14.83 0.37
CA MET A 140 12.89 -14.18 -0.59
C MET A 140 12.17 -13.90 -1.91
N ASP A 141 11.46 -14.88 -2.46
CA ASP A 141 10.69 -14.73 -3.70
C ASP A 141 9.63 -13.63 -3.57
N ALA A 142 8.91 -13.59 -2.44
CA ALA A 142 7.92 -12.55 -2.19
C ALA A 142 8.56 -11.16 -2.01
N THR A 143 9.73 -11.08 -1.39
CA THR A 143 10.46 -9.82 -1.23
C THR A 143 10.87 -9.25 -2.59
N ASP A 144 11.44 -10.09 -3.46
CA ASP A 144 11.82 -9.67 -4.81
C ASP A 144 10.60 -9.30 -5.65
N GLN A 145 9.51 -10.07 -5.57
CA GLN A 145 8.28 -9.74 -6.30
C GLN A 145 7.64 -8.43 -5.80
N VAL A 146 7.68 -8.13 -4.49
CA VAL A 146 7.22 -6.83 -3.96
C VAL A 146 8.07 -5.69 -4.51
N LYS A 147 9.40 -5.85 -4.52
CA LYS A 147 10.32 -4.83 -5.08
C LYS A 147 10.01 -4.57 -6.55
N GLU A 148 9.88 -5.63 -7.36
CA GLU A 148 9.48 -5.51 -8.76
C GLU A 148 8.14 -4.81 -8.93
N ASN A 149 7.12 -5.20 -8.14
CA ASN A 149 5.79 -4.59 -8.21
C ASN A 149 5.86 -3.09 -7.87
N ILE A 150 6.64 -2.69 -6.86
CA ILE A 150 6.84 -1.28 -6.52
C ILE A 150 7.52 -0.53 -7.67
N THR A 151 8.60 -1.08 -8.23
CA THR A 151 9.32 -0.45 -9.36
C THR A 151 8.42 -0.27 -10.58
N VAL A 152 7.63 -1.28 -10.93
CA VAL A 152 6.66 -1.19 -12.05
C VAL A 152 5.57 -0.17 -11.74
N PHE A 153 5.06 -0.14 -10.52
CA PHE A 153 4.02 0.80 -10.12
C PHE A 153 4.50 2.25 -10.17
N ASP A 154 5.70 2.51 -9.64
CA ASP A 154 6.33 3.83 -9.65
C ASP A 154 6.53 4.35 -11.09
N PHE A 155 7.05 3.48 -11.97
CA PHE A 155 7.19 3.80 -13.38
C PHE A 155 5.86 4.10 -14.08
N MET A 156 4.81 3.33 -13.79
CA MET A 156 3.47 3.60 -14.31
C MET A 156 2.96 4.96 -13.82
N LEU A 157 3.05 5.23 -12.52
CA LEU A 157 2.58 6.48 -11.92
C LEU A 157 3.26 7.72 -12.50
N ASP A 158 4.56 7.66 -12.80
CA ASP A 158 5.29 8.77 -13.44
C ASP A 158 4.69 9.17 -14.80
N LYS A 159 4.02 8.24 -15.48
CA LYS A 159 3.44 8.45 -16.82
C LYS A 159 1.93 8.63 -16.83
N ILE A 160 1.31 8.75 -15.66
CA ILE A 160 -0.15 8.91 -15.57
C ILE A 160 -0.61 10.22 -16.25
N LEU A 161 -1.64 10.12 -17.08
CA LEU A 161 -2.26 11.27 -17.75
C LEU A 161 -3.59 11.56 -17.07
N VAL A 162 -3.68 12.67 -16.33
CA VAL A 162 -4.93 13.03 -15.63
C VAL A 162 -5.84 13.83 -16.57
N ASN A 163 -7.11 13.42 -16.68
CA ASN A 163 -8.12 14.15 -17.44
C ASN A 163 -8.60 15.39 -16.66
N LYS A 164 -8.06 16.55 -17.02
CA LYS A 164 -8.40 17.84 -16.39
C LYS A 164 -9.79 18.37 -16.76
N ASN A 165 -10.41 17.79 -17.79
CA ASN A 165 -11.67 18.26 -18.37
C ASN A 165 -12.86 17.37 -17.95
N ILE A 166 -12.68 16.47 -16.98
CA ILE A 166 -13.73 15.53 -16.58
C ILE A 166 -15.01 16.22 -16.10
N LEU A 167 -14.88 17.40 -15.49
CA LEU A 167 -16.00 18.21 -14.98
C LEU A 167 -16.71 19.05 -16.07
N ASP A 168 -16.31 18.92 -17.34
CA ASP A 168 -16.99 19.57 -18.45
C ASP A 168 -18.31 18.86 -18.79
N ASP A 169 -18.43 17.57 -18.46
CA ASP A 169 -19.71 16.86 -18.47
C ASP A 169 -20.57 17.32 -17.28
N LYS A 170 -21.30 18.41 -17.51
CA LYS A 170 -22.10 19.06 -16.48
C LYS A 170 -23.23 18.19 -15.97
N GLU A 171 -23.74 17.24 -16.75
CA GLU A 171 -24.91 16.44 -16.35
C GLU A 171 -24.50 15.35 -15.37
N ILE A 172 -23.37 14.68 -15.59
CA ILE A 172 -22.87 13.64 -14.69
C ILE A 172 -22.40 14.25 -13.36
N TYR A 173 -21.68 15.38 -13.40
CA TYR A 173 -21.07 15.99 -12.20
C TYR A 173 -21.89 17.12 -11.56
N LYS A 174 -23.10 17.38 -12.07
CA LYS A 174 -24.01 18.44 -11.58
C LYS A 174 -24.13 18.42 -10.06
N TYR A 175 -24.39 17.25 -9.49
CA TYR A 175 -24.75 17.11 -8.08
C TYR A 175 -23.54 17.08 -7.13
N LEU A 176 -22.32 17.04 -7.65
CA LEU A 176 -21.08 17.07 -6.85
C LEU A 176 -21.02 18.28 -5.91
N TYR A 177 -21.58 19.40 -6.33
CA TYR A 177 -21.56 20.67 -5.60
C TYR A 177 -22.74 20.86 -4.63
N SER A 178 -23.64 19.88 -4.49
CA SER A 178 -24.86 19.99 -3.67
C SER A 178 -24.57 20.35 -2.21
N VAL A 179 -23.56 19.72 -1.62
CA VAL A 179 -23.12 20.01 -0.25
C VAL A 179 -22.63 21.46 -0.12
N GLU A 180 -21.91 21.99 -1.11
CA GLU A 180 -21.48 23.39 -1.08
C GLU A 180 -22.64 24.37 -1.21
N SER A 181 -23.66 24.03 -2.00
CA SER A 181 -24.89 24.82 -2.07
C SER A 181 -25.62 24.85 -0.71
N VAL A 182 -25.67 23.71 0.00
CA VAL A 182 -26.19 23.66 1.38
C VAL A 182 -25.34 24.52 2.31
N ASN A 183 -24.01 24.37 2.27
CA ASN A 183 -23.09 25.12 3.13
C ASN A 183 -23.18 26.64 2.90
N LYS A 184 -23.43 27.09 1.66
CA LYS A 184 -23.66 28.51 1.35
C LYS A 184 -24.89 29.07 2.06
N LEU A 185 -26.02 28.34 2.01
CA LEU A 185 -27.24 28.74 2.72
C LEU A 185 -27.04 28.74 4.24
N VAL A 186 -26.28 27.78 4.77
CA VAL A 186 -25.94 27.73 6.20
C VAL A 186 -25.09 28.92 6.61
N LYS A 187 -24.05 29.26 5.83
CA LYS A 187 -23.22 30.46 6.04
C LYS A 187 -24.03 31.76 5.94
N ALA A 188 -25.11 31.77 5.17
CA ALA A 188 -26.06 32.88 5.08
C ALA A 188 -27.07 32.95 6.25
N GLY A 189 -26.94 32.07 7.25
CA GLY A 189 -27.75 32.09 8.48
C GLY A 189 -28.87 31.06 8.55
N MET A 190 -29.04 30.22 7.54
CA MET A 190 -30.05 29.15 7.56
C MET A 190 -29.61 27.99 8.45
N SER A 191 -30.55 27.34 9.15
CA SER A 191 -30.23 26.06 9.81
C SER A 191 -29.89 25.00 8.75
N PHE A 192 -28.97 24.08 9.08
CA PHE A 192 -28.54 23.01 8.17
C PHE A 192 -29.72 22.20 7.62
N ARG A 193 -30.69 21.86 8.48
CA ARG A 193 -31.89 21.10 8.09
C ARG A 193 -32.75 21.84 7.07
N ALA A 194 -32.91 23.15 7.22
CA ALA A 194 -33.66 23.96 6.27
C ALA A 194 -32.90 24.10 4.94
N ALA A 195 -31.59 24.36 4.98
CA ALA A 195 -30.74 24.44 3.80
C ALA A 195 -30.73 23.14 2.99
N TYR A 196 -30.62 21.99 3.68
CA TYR A 196 -30.69 20.67 3.08
C TYR A 196 -32.03 20.44 2.36
N LYS A 197 -33.16 20.82 2.98
CA LYS A 197 -34.48 20.69 2.34
C LYS A 197 -34.59 21.55 1.09
N VAL A 198 -34.11 22.80 1.13
CA VAL A 198 -34.14 23.72 -0.02
C VAL A 198 -33.37 23.13 -1.20
N VAL A 199 -32.10 22.74 -0.98
CA VAL A 199 -31.26 22.17 -2.05
C VAL A 199 -31.80 20.81 -2.51
N GLY A 200 -32.30 19.97 -1.59
CA GLY A 200 -32.92 18.69 -1.94
C GLY A 200 -34.14 18.87 -2.84
N GLN A 201 -34.98 19.86 -2.56
CA GLN A 201 -36.14 20.16 -3.41
C GLN A 201 -35.71 20.64 -4.80
N GLN A 202 -34.69 21.50 -4.89
CA GLN A 202 -34.14 21.93 -6.19
C GLN A 202 -33.61 20.79 -7.05
N VAL A 203 -32.98 19.80 -6.41
CA VAL A 203 -32.51 18.59 -7.10
C VAL A 203 -33.69 17.75 -7.58
N LEU A 204 -34.73 17.58 -6.77
CA LEU A 204 -35.94 16.84 -7.13
C LEU A 204 -36.69 17.49 -8.30
N ASP A 205 -36.80 18.81 -8.27
CA ASP A 205 -37.51 19.60 -9.30
C ASP A 205 -36.68 19.81 -10.57
N ARG A 206 -35.44 19.29 -10.61
CA ARG A 206 -34.46 19.39 -11.71
C ARG A 206 -34.05 20.83 -12.07
N ASP A 207 -34.31 21.80 -11.19
CA ASP A 207 -33.94 23.21 -11.37
C ASP A 207 -32.55 23.56 -10.79
N TYR A 208 -31.90 22.59 -10.12
CA TYR A 208 -30.62 22.80 -9.46
C TYR A 208 -29.53 23.30 -10.42
N ASN A 209 -28.89 24.43 -10.12
CA ASN A 209 -27.78 24.96 -10.91
C ASN A 209 -26.62 25.42 -10.00
N PRO A 210 -25.58 24.60 -9.81
CA PRO A 210 -24.50 24.91 -8.89
C PRO A 210 -23.49 25.91 -9.46
N GLY A 211 -22.90 26.71 -8.58
CA GLY A 211 -21.60 27.34 -8.85
C GLY A 211 -20.46 26.31 -8.75
N LYS A 212 -19.39 26.47 -9.55
CA LYS A 212 -18.27 25.52 -9.65
C LYS A 212 -17.16 25.67 -8.60
N ALA A 213 -17.29 26.60 -7.66
CA ALA A 213 -16.23 26.88 -6.68
C ALA A 213 -16.24 25.88 -5.52
N LEU A 214 -15.12 25.21 -5.27
CA LEU A 214 -14.85 24.34 -4.11
C LEU A 214 -13.70 24.94 -3.28
N PRO A 215 -13.98 25.86 -2.34
CA PRO A 215 -12.95 26.52 -1.54
C PRO A 215 -12.54 25.67 -0.33
N HIS A 216 -12.15 24.42 -0.55
CA HIS A 216 -11.64 23.56 0.53
C HIS A 216 -10.18 23.92 0.83
N SER A 217 -9.94 24.63 1.92
CA SER A 217 -8.60 25.07 2.33
C SER A 217 -8.06 24.34 3.57
N HIS A 218 -8.86 23.43 4.15
CA HIS A 218 -8.48 22.68 5.34
C HIS A 218 -7.27 21.77 5.06
N GLU A 219 -6.37 21.64 6.03
CA GLU A 219 -5.21 20.75 5.92
C GLU A 219 -5.66 19.30 5.65
N GLY A 220 -5.11 18.68 4.60
CA GLY A 220 -5.49 17.35 4.14
C GLY A 220 -6.75 17.30 3.26
N SER A 221 -7.34 18.45 2.91
CA SER A 221 -8.47 18.51 1.98
C SER A 221 -8.03 18.61 0.51
N THR A 222 -8.97 18.53 -0.42
CA THR A 222 -8.69 18.55 -1.86
C THR A 222 -8.02 19.83 -2.37
N GLY A 223 -8.19 20.97 -1.69
CA GLY A 223 -7.48 22.22 -2.02
C GLY A 223 -6.22 22.48 -1.17
N ASN A 224 -5.92 21.60 -0.20
CA ASN A 224 -4.66 21.61 0.56
C ASN A 224 -4.29 20.18 0.96
N LEU A 225 -3.66 19.46 0.03
CA LEU A 225 -3.34 18.03 0.19
C LEU A 225 -2.21 17.75 1.19
N CYS A 226 -1.47 18.78 1.63
CA CYS A 226 -0.29 18.65 2.51
C CYS A 226 0.77 17.67 1.96
N ASN A 227 1.00 17.68 0.64
CA ASN A 227 1.96 16.79 -0.03
C ASN A 227 3.40 16.99 0.46
N ASP A 228 3.76 18.22 0.83
CA ASP A 228 5.02 18.57 1.47
C ASP A 228 5.18 17.86 2.82
N LYS A 229 4.13 17.84 3.66
CA LYS A 229 4.13 17.17 4.97
C LYS A 229 4.16 15.65 4.85
N ILE A 230 3.53 15.10 3.82
CA ILE A 230 3.63 13.68 3.48
C ILE A 230 5.07 13.33 3.11
N ARG A 231 5.75 14.17 2.31
CA ARG A 231 7.15 13.99 1.94
C ARG A 231 8.08 14.10 3.14
N GLU A 232 7.95 15.13 3.97
CA GLU A 232 8.70 15.27 5.22
C GLU A 232 8.53 14.04 6.14
N LYS A 233 7.31 13.51 6.23
CA LYS A 233 7.04 12.28 6.98
C LYS A 233 7.78 11.10 6.37
N PHE A 234 7.71 10.91 5.06
CA PHE A 234 8.44 9.85 4.36
C PHE A 234 9.95 9.95 4.59
N ASP A 235 10.55 11.11 4.36
CA ASP A 235 11.99 11.34 4.47
C ASP A 235 12.51 11.07 5.88
N ARG A 236 11.77 11.50 6.91
CA ARG A 236 12.11 11.21 8.31
C ARG A 236 12.16 9.72 8.60
N PHE A 237 11.24 8.92 8.06
CA PHE A 237 11.23 7.48 8.28
C PHE A 237 12.25 6.76 7.38
N TYR A 238 12.41 7.18 6.13
CA TYR A 238 13.28 6.52 5.17
C TYR A 238 14.76 6.82 5.44
N HIS A 239 15.12 8.10 5.60
CA HIS A 239 16.51 8.52 5.87
C HIS A 239 16.88 8.50 7.36
N GLY A 240 15.90 8.63 8.26
CA GLY A 240 16.10 8.55 9.71
C GLY A 240 16.08 7.13 10.27
N SER A 241 15.80 6.11 9.45
CA SER A 241 15.81 4.72 9.91
C SER A 241 17.24 4.28 10.27
N PRO A 242 17.45 3.64 11.44
CA PRO A 242 18.73 3.01 11.78
C PRO A 242 19.05 1.82 10.85
N LEU A 243 18.07 1.33 10.07
CA LEU A 243 18.28 0.40 8.97
C LEU A 243 18.85 1.17 7.77
N LYS A 244 20.07 1.70 7.90
CA LYS A 244 20.85 2.10 6.73
C LYS A 244 21.17 0.82 5.97
N PHE A 245 20.42 0.53 4.91
CA PHE A 245 20.88 -0.38 3.89
C PHE A 245 22.19 0.22 3.38
N LYS A 246 23.32 -0.40 3.73
CA LYS A 246 24.58 -0.07 3.07
C LYS A 246 24.36 -0.39 1.60
N GLU A 247 24.46 0.63 0.75
CA GLU A 247 24.60 0.46 -0.69
C GLU A 247 25.75 -0.50 -1.02
#